data_AF-A0A942A2I0-F1
#
_entry.id   AF-A0A942A2I0-F1
#
_cell.length_a   1.000
_cell.length_b   1.000
_cell.length_c   1.000
_cell.angle_alpha   90.00
_cell.angle_beta   90.00
_cell.angle_gamma   90.00
#
_symmetry.space_group_name_H-M   'P 1'
#
loop_
_entity.id
_entity.type
_entity.pdbx_description
1 polymer ?
#
loop_
_entity_poly.entity_id
_entity_poly.type
_entity_poly.pdbx_seq_one_letter_code
_entity_poly.pdbx_strand_id
1 'polypeptide(L)' 'MPRYLSSATVLLLAACAVNPATGRKEFSLVSESQEIAIGRQGAEETLRTLQLVPDSAVQQYVR' A
#
# COMPACT_ATOMS: atom_id res chain seq x y z
N MET A 1 -26.08 4.37 27.00
CA MET A 1 -25.40 5.02 25.86
C MET A 1 -23.92 4.64 25.67
N PRO A 2 -23.03 4.55 26.69
CA PRO A 2 -21.60 4.31 26.43
C PRO A 2 -21.27 2.91 25.87
N ARG A 3 -22.08 1.90 26.20
CA ARG A 3 -21.89 0.49 25.75
C ARG A 3 -22.03 0.33 24.23
N TYR A 4 -22.91 1.11 23.61
CA TYR A 4 -23.08 1.12 22.15
C TYR A 4 -21.95 1.85 21.44
N LEU A 5 -21.39 2.89 22.08
CA LEU A 5 -20.24 3.63 21.57
C LEU A 5 -19.01 2.71 21.45
N SER A 6 -18.74 1.88 22.47
CA SER A 6 -17.63 0.91 22.43
C SER A 6 -17.81 -0.18 21.36
N SER A 7 -19.05 -0.63 21.11
CA SER A 7 -19.33 -1.64 20.07
C SER A 7 -19.15 -1.07 18.66
N ALA A 8 -19.53 0.19 18.45
CA ALA A 8 -19.35 0.86 17.16
C ALA A 8 -17.87 1.03 16.78
N THR A 9 -17.00 1.34 17.74
CA THR A 9 -15.55 1.46 17.51
C THR A 9 -14.92 0.15 17.03
N VAL A 10 -15.32 -0.98 17.62
CA VAL A 10 -14.77 -2.30 17.23
C VAL A 10 -15.19 -2.68 15.81
N LEU A 11 -16.43 -2.38 15.41
CA LEU A 11 -16.93 -2.66 14.05
C LEU A 11 -16.23 -1.81 12.99
N LEU A 12 -15.91 -0.55 13.28
CA LEU A 12 -15.17 0.31 12.37
C LEU A 12 -13.73 -0.18 12.13
N LEU A 13 -13.05 -0.65 13.17
CA LEU A 13 -11.69 -1.20 13.06
C LEU A 13 -11.66 -2.50 12.23
N ALA A 14 -12.70 -3.34 12.36
CA ALA A 14 -12.80 -4.57 11.58
C ALA A 14 -13.04 -4.31 10.08
N ALA A 15 -13.68 -3.19 9.73
CA ALA A 15 -13.92 -2.79 8.34
C ALA A 15 -12.62 -2.36 7.62
N CYS A 16 -11.58 -1.92 8.34
CA CYS A 16 -10.29 -1.53 7.73
C CYS A 16 -9.49 -2.71 7.13
N ALA A 17 -9.84 -3.95 7.46
CA ALA A 17 -9.14 -5.15 7.00
C ALA A 17 -9.83 -5.85 5.81
N VAL A 18 -10.97 -5.33 5.34
CA VAL A 18 -11.71 -5.84 4.18
C VAL A 18 -11.49 -4.87 3.04
N ASN A 19 -10.98 -5.36 1.91
CA ASN A 19 -10.82 -4.55 0.72
C ASN A 19 -12.21 -4.17 0.18
N PRO A 20 -12.59 -2.88 0.15
CA PRO A 20 -13.91 -2.46 -0.29
C PRO A 20 -14.15 -2.73 -1.78
N ALA A 21 -13.09 -2.90 -2.59
CA ALA A 21 -13.21 -3.22 -4.00
C ALA A 21 -13.62 -4.68 -4.25
N THR A 22 -13.26 -5.60 -3.35
CA THR A 22 -13.51 -7.05 -3.51
C THR A 22 -14.43 -7.65 -2.45
N GLY A 23 -14.64 -6.96 -1.33
CA GLY A 23 -15.39 -7.46 -0.17
C GLY A 23 -14.67 -8.58 0.61
N ARG A 24 -13.39 -8.84 0.30
CA ARG A 24 -12.60 -9.92 0.91
C ARG A 24 -11.55 -9.36 1.86
N LYS A 25 -11.12 -10.19 2.82
CA LYS A 25 -9.95 -9.89 3.66
C LYS A 25 -8.68 -10.10 2.83
N GLU A 26 -8.10 -9.01 2.34
CA GLU A 26 -6.94 -9.02 1.43
C GLU A 26 -5.73 -8.30 2.01
N PHE A 27 -5.60 -8.33 3.34
CA PHE A 27 -4.38 -7.89 4.02
C PHE A 27 -3.44 -9.08 4.20
N SER A 28 -2.32 -9.09 3.46
CA SER A 28 -1.31 -10.14 3.52
C SER A 28 0.07 -9.51 3.74
N LEU A 29 0.74 -9.94 4.81
CA LEU A 29 2.12 -9.57 5.10
C LEU A 29 3.06 -10.59 4.47
N VAL A 30 4.20 -10.12 3.95
CA VAL A 30 5.27 -10.93 3.37
C VAL A 30 6.56 -10.75 4.16
N SER A 31 7.59 -11.57 3.89
CA SER A 31 8.92 -11.31 4.45
C SER A 31 9.52 -10.05 3.83
N GLU A 32 10.42 -9.38 4.55
CA GLU A 32 11.18 -8.23 4.02
C GLU A 32 11.89 -8.56 2.70
N SER A 33 12.52 -9.74 2.64
CA SER A 33 13.19 -10.21 1.41
C SER A 33 12.23 -10.32 0.22
N GLN A 34 10.99 -10.73 0.46
CA GLN A 34 9.96 -10.84 -0.55
C GLN A 34 9.43 -9.45 -0.94
N GLU A 35 9.25 -8.54 0.02
CA GLU A 35 8.86 -7.14 -0.25
C GLU A 35 9.92 -6.43 -1.13
N ILE A 36 11.21 -6.60 -0.83
CA ILE A 36 12.30 -6.05 -1.66
C ILE A 36 12.25 -6.62 -3.08
N ALA A 37 12.00 -7.94 -3.22
CA ALA A 37 11.90 -8.57 -4.54
C ALA A 37 10.72 -8.01 -5.35
N ILE A 38 9.55 -7.86 -4.72
CA ILE A 38 8.37 -7.25 -5.34
C ILE A 38 8.65 -5.80 -5.75
N GLY A 39 9.28 -5.01 -4.87
CA GLY A 39 9.63 -3.62 -5.15
C GLY A 39 10.56 -3.46 -6.35
N ARG A 40 11.57 -4.34 -6.49
CA ARG A 40 12.47 -4.34 -7.66
C ARG A 40 11.72 -4.64 -8.96
N GLN A 41 10.85 -5.64 -8.95
CA GLN A 41 10.02 -5.99 -10.11
C GLN A 41 9.07 -4.85 -10.49
N GLY A 42 8.41 -4.24 -9.51
CA GLY A 42 7.52 -3.10 -9.72
C GLY A 42 8.25 -1.86 -10.27
N ALA A 43 9.49 -1.61 -9.84
CA ALA A 43 10.31 -0.53 -10.38
C ALA A 43 10.62 -0.73 -11.87
N GLU A 44 10.97 -1.96 -12.28
CA GLU A 44 11.20 -2.28 -13.69
C GLU A 44 9.92 -2.11 -14.54
N GLU A 45 8.78 -2.57 -14.03
CA GLU A 45 7.48 -2.42 -14.71
C GLU A 45 7.07 -0.95 -14.84
N THR A 46 7.29 -0.17 -13.79
CA THR A 46 7.03 1.28 -13.78
C THR A 46 7.84 1.97 -14.86
N LEU A 47 9.14 1.66 -15.00
CA LEU A 47 10.00 2.26 -16.02
C LEU A 47 9.62 1.90 -17.46
N ARG A 48 8.86 0.82 -17.68
CA ARG A 48 8.34 0.46 -19.01
C ARG A 48 7.16 1.32 -19.42
N THR A 49 6.42 1.87 -18.46
CA THR A 49 5.16 2.60 -18.71
C THR A 49 5.26 4.09 -18.40
N LEU A 50 6.10 4.47 -17.45
CA LEU A 50 6.39 5.83 -17.04
C LEU A 50 7.86 6.15 -17.30
N GLN A 51 8.10 7.26 -17.99
CA GLN A 51 9.46 7.75 -18.23
C GLN A 51 9.97 8.52 -17.02
N LEU A 52 11.27 8.41 -16.76
CA LEU A 52 11.95 9.26 -15.77
C LEU A 52 11.99 10.71 -16.24
N VAL A 53 11.99 11.63 -15.28
CA VAL A 53 12.31 13.02 -15.55
C VAL A 53 13.78 13.09 -16.01
N PRO A 54 14.06 13.59 -17.23
CA PRO A 54 15.42 13.51 -17.81
C PRO A 54 16.40 14.50 -17.17
N ASP A 55 15.90 15.52 -16.49
CA ASP A 55 16.73 16.50 -15.80
C ASP A 55 17.42 15.88 -14.58
N SER A 56 18.73 15.69 -14.69
CA SER A 56 19.55 15.11 -13.62
C SER A 56 19.57 15.94 -12.34
N ALA A 57 19.40 17.27 -12.40
CA ALA A 57 19.36 18.13 -11.23
C ALA A 57 18.06 17.90 -10.45
N VAL A 58 16.93 17.77 -11.16
CA VAL A 58 15.64 17.40 -10.54
C VAL A 58 15.71 16.01 -9.93
N GLN A 59 16.33 15.05 -10.63
CA GLN A 59 16.47 13.69 -10.11
C GLN A 59 17.39 13.60 -8.89
N GLN A 60 18.41 14.45 -8.79
CA GLN A 60 19.28 14.54 -7.63
C GLN A 60 18.58 15.21 -6.44
N TYR A 61 17.73 16.20 -6.68
CA TYR A 61 17.01 16.89 -5.62
C TYR A 61 16.08 15.96 -4.80
N VAL A 62 15.51 14.93 -5.43
CA VAL A 62 14.55 14.01 -4.79
C VAL A 62 15.16 12.69 -4.30
N ARG A 63 16.46 12.47 -4.54
CA ARG A 63 17.17 11.27 -4.08
C ARG A 63 17.49 11.36 -2.58
#